data_AF-A0A3D5VJD7-F1
#
_entry.id   AF-A0A3D5VJD7-F1
#
_cell.length_a   1.000
_cell.length_b   1.000
_cell.length_c   1.000
_cell.angle_alpha   90.00
_cell.angle_beta   90.00
_cell.angle_gamma   90.00
#
_symmetry.space_group_name_H-M   'P 1'
#
loop_
_entity.id
_entity.type
_entity.pdbx_description
1 polymer ?
#
loop_
_entity_poly.entity_id
_entity_poly.type
_entity_poly.pdbx_seq_one_letter_code
_entity_poly.pdbx_strand_id
1 'polypeptide(L)' 'MKVIAIAVDSGLDIPRALLDQYRIVEIPVHVHWQGRQY' A
#
# COMPACT_ATOMS: atom_id res chain seq x y z
N MET A 1 -11.79 -14.54 18.50
CA MET A 1 -11.46 -14.68 17.06
C MET A 1 -10.27 -13.77 16.76
N LYS A 2 -9.25 -14.26 16.04
CA LYS A 2 -8.07 -13.46 15.65
C LYS A 2 -8.27 -13.00 14.21
N VAL A 3 -8.25 -11.70 13.97
CA VAL A 3 -8.38 -11.12 12.61
C VAL A 3 -6.98 -11.00 12.01
N ILE A 4 -6.79 -11.48 10.78
CA ILE A 4 -5.55 -11.31 10.02
C ILE A 4 -5.76 -10.13 9.07
N ALA A 5 -4.85 -9.16 9.12
CA ALA A 5 -4.83 -8.03 8.18
C ALA A 5 -3.83 -8.32 7.05
N ILE A 6 -4.18 -7.91 5.83
CA ILE A 6 -3.30 -7.96 4.67
C ILE A 6 -2.75 -6.56 4.46
N ALA A 7 -1.43 -6.46 4.32
CA ALA A 7 -0.76 -5.22 3.95
C ALA A 7 0.07 -5.42 2.69
N VAL A 8 0.07 -4.42 1.80
CA VAL A 8 0.84 -4.39 0.54
C VAL A 8 1.63 -3.10 0.46
N ASP A 9 2.74 -3.10 -0.26
CA ASP A 9 3.45 -1.85 -0.57
C ASP A 9 2.76 -1.10 -1.72
N SER A 10 2.92 0.22 -1.75
CA SER A 10 2.33 1.08 -2.79
C SER A 10 3.01 0.97 -4.16
N GLY A 11 3.99 0.09 -4.33
CA GLY A 11 4.54 -0.29 -5.64
C GLY A 11 3.71 -1.35 -6.35
N LEU A 12 2.77 -2.00 -5.65
CA LEU A 12 1.82 -2.93 -6.24
C LEU A 12 0.77 -2.19 -7.07
N ASP A 13 0.71 -2.45 -8.37
CA ASP A 13 -0.34 -1.92 -9.24
C ASP A 13 -1.66 -2.68 -9.01
N ILE A 14 -2.50 -2.14 -8.12
CA ILE A 14 -3.81 -2.69 -7.76
C ILE A 14 -4.88 -1.57 -7.76
N PRO A 15 -6.07 -1.83 -8.34
CA PRO A 15 -7.16 -0.86 -8.29
C PRO A 15 -7.57 -0.50 -6.87
N ARG A 16 -7.72 0.79 -6.58
CA ARG A 16 -8.09 1.30 -5.24
C ARG A 16 -9.36 0.68 -4.68
N ALA A 17 -10.34 0.43 -5.55
CA ALA A 17 -11.61 -0.22 -5.18
C ALA A 17 -11.41 -1.60 -4.53
N LEU A 18 -10.38 -2.36 -4.94
CA LEU A 18 -10.08 -3.67 -4.36
C LEU A 18 -9.41 -3.54 -2.98
N LEU A 19 -8.54 -2.55 -2.81
CA LEU A 19 -7.95 -2.26 -1.50
C LEU A 19 -9.04 -1.97 -0.46
N ASP A 20 -9.99 -1.11 -0.82
CA ASP A 20 -11.11 -0.73 0.05
C ASP A 20 -12.07 -1.90 0.29
N GLN A 21 -12.44 -2.65 -0.76
CA GLN A 21 -13.34 -3.80 -0.67
C GLN A 21 -12.81 -4.87 0.28
N TYR A 22 -11.51 -5.15 0.24
CA TYR A 22 -10.89 -6.21 1.04
C TYR A 22 -10.21 -5.70 2.32
N ARG A 23 -10.31 -4.40 2.62
CA ARG A 23 -9.65 -3.75 3.76
C ARG A 23 -8.14 -4.04 3.79
N ILE A 24 -7.51 -4.03 2.62
CA ILE A 24 -6.08 -4.19 2.48
C ILE A 24 -5.43 -2.86 2.84
N VAL A 25 -4.42 -2.92 3.71
CA VAL A 25 -3.65 -1.74 4.12
C VAL A 25 -2.52 -1.51 3.12
N GLU A 26 -2.42 -0.31 2.58
CA GLU A 26 -1.31 0.07 1.71
C GLU A 26 -0.21 0.76 2.53
N ILE A 27 1.04 0.35 2.32
CA ILE A 27 2.25 0.89 2.95
C ILE A 27 2.97 1.75 1.91
N PRO A 28 3.13 3.07 2.13
CA PRO A 28 3.77 3.94 1.17
C PRO A 28 5.26 3.61 1.03
N VAL A 29 5.72 3.41 -0.20
CA VAL A 29 7.15 3.40 -0.53
C VAL A 29 7.61 4.82 -0.82
N HIS A 30 8.84 5.13 -0.42
CA HIS A 30 9.43 6.44 -0.67
C HIS A 30 10.44 6.34 -1.80
N VAL A 31 10.44 7.33 -2.68
CA VAL A 31 11.40 7.41 -3.80
C VAL A 31 12.33 8.58 -3.57
N HIS A 32 13.64 8.33 -3.69
CA HIS A 32 14.65 9.38 -3.69
C HIS A 32 14.96 9.80 -5.12
N TRP A 33 14.61 11.03 -5.48
CA TRP A 33 14.83 11.59 -6.81
C TRP A 33 15.37 13.01 -6.70
N GLN A 34 16.46 13.33 -7.43
CA GLN A 34 17.13 14.64 -7.41
C GLN A 34 17.47 15.15 -6.00
N GLY A 35 17.86 14.23 -5.10
CA GLY A 35 18.20 14.57 -3.72
C GLY A 35 17.00 14.88 -2.81
N ARG A 36 15.78 14.63 -3.28
CA ARG A 36 14.54 14.79 -2.52
C ARG A 36 13.81 13.46 -2.35
N GLN A 37 13.19 13.26 -1.19
CA GLN A 37 12.30 12.15 -0.91
C GLN A 37 10.86 12.51 -1.29
N TYR A 38 10.22 11.61 -2.04
CA TYR A 38 8.81 11.63 -2.43
C TYR A 38 8.10 10.44 -1.80
#